data_AF-A0A9W3KDJ5-F1
#
_entry.id   AF-A0A9W3KDJ5-F1
#
_cell.length_a   1.000
_cell.length_b   1.000
_cell.length_c   1.000
_cell.angle_alpha   90.00
_cell.angle_beta   90.00
_cell.angle_gamma   90.00
#
_symmetry.space_group_name_H-M   'P 1'
#
loop_
_entity.id
_entity.type
_entity.pdbx_description
1 polymer ?
#
loop_
_entity_poly.entity_id
_entity_poly.type
_entity_poly.pdbx_seq_one_letter_code
_entity_poly.pdbx_strand_id
1 'polypeptide(L)'
;MQNENWGTPKLKGRGMVKWRPFASLPEQFMGINEMLNDLNKVPKPIVSEDMSEQIERGLIHSMQNKEEILISYYREGMVHDMYINVSHIEPMIKTVYCTDAFGLNREFKFDELVNIN
;
A
#
# COMPACT_ATOMS: atom_id res chain seq x y z
N MET A 1 -63.94 -13.55 -49.69
CA MET A 1 -63.05 -12.42 -49.40
C MET A 1 -63.51 -11.81 -48.09
N GLN A 2 -62.85 -12.15 -46.99
CA GLN A 2 -63.13 -11.59 -45.67
C GLN A 2 -61.88 -10.82 -45.26
N ASN A 3 -62.07 -9.52 -45.07
CA ASN A 3 -61.00 -8.56 -44.86
C ASN A 3 -60.46 -8.74 -43.45
N GLU A 4 -59.24 -9.27 -43.32
CA GLU A 4 -58.54 -9.28 -42.04
C GLU A 4 -58.09 -7.85 -41.74
N ASN A 5 -58.51 -7.33 -40.58
CA ASN A 5 -58.14 -5.99 -40.13
C ASN A 5 -56.91 -6.11 -39.22
N TRP A 6 -55.72 -5.85 -39.77
CA TRP A 6 -54.50 -5.74 -38.98
C TRP A 6 -54.46 -4.38 -38.29
N GLY A 7 -55.17 -4.26 -37.16
CA GLY A 7 -55.13 -3.06 -36.33
C GLY A 7 -53.70 -2.64 -35.96
N THR A 8 -53.50 -1.34 -35.76
CA THR A 8 -52.19 -0.71 -35.50
C THR A 8 -51.38 -1.46 -34.42
N PRO A 9 -50.10 -1.81 -34.65
CA PRO A 9 -49.30 -2.49 -33.65
C PRO A 9 -49.19 -1.59 -32.41
N LYS A 10 -49.69 -2.05 -31.26
CA LYS A 10 -49.43 -1.39 -29.99
C LYS A 10 -47.96 -1.59 -29.65
N LEU A 11 -47.15 -0.54 -29.82
CA LEU A 11 -45.76 -0.53 -29.35
C LEU A 11 -45.75 -0.81 -27.84
N LYS A 12 -45.42 -2.04 -27.47
CA LYS A 12 -45.20 -2.40 -26.07
C LYS A 12 -43.91 -1.69 -25.67
N GLY A 13 -44.04 -0.53 -25.03
CA GLY A 13 -42.89 0.22 -24.52
C GLY A 13 -41.98 -0.72 -23.74
N ARG A 14 -40.66 -0.57 -23.91
CA ARG A 14 -39.65 -1.34 -23.16
C ARG A 14 -40.03 -1.25 -21.68
N GLY A 15 -40.46 -2.36 -21.09
CA GLY A 15 -40.80 -2.42 -19.66
C GLY A 15 -39.65 -1.88 -18.82
N MET A 16 -39.99 -1.42 -17.60
CA MET A 16 -39.11 -0.84 -16.57
C MET A 16 -37.60 -0.94 -16.90
N VAL A 17 -37.08 0.11 -17.53
CA VAL A 17 -35.64 0.26 -17.76
C VAL A 17 -35.01 0.38 -16.38
N LYS A 18 -34.20 -0.60 -15.98
CA LYS A 18 -33.44 -0.55 -14.72
C LYS A 18 -32.42 0.58 -14.85
N TRP A 19 -32.81 1.77 -14.43
CA TRP A 19 -31.95 2.94 -14.34
C TRP A 19 -30.95 2.75 -13.19
N ARG A 20 -29.87 2.04 -13.45
CA ARG A 20 -28.63 2.15 -12.66
C ARG A 20 -27.44 2.41 -13.60
N PRO A 21 -27.42 3.53 -14.35
CA PRO A 21 -26.35 3.79 -15.31
C PRO A 21 -24.96 4.01 -14.69
N PHE A 22 -24.82 4.04 -13.36
CA PHE A 22 -23.56 4.38 -12.69
C PHE A 22 -23.29 3.62 -11.39
N ALA A 23 -24.04 2.56 -11.08
CA ALA A 23 -23.80 1.78 -9.85
C ALA A 23 -22.40 1.15 -9.83
N SER A 24 -21.80 0.92 -11.01
CA SER A 24 -20.45 0.41 -11.16
C SER A 24 -19.36 1.48 -11.13
N LEU A 25 -19.65 2.78 -11.15
CA LEU A 25 -18.60 3.81 -11.17
C LEU A 25 -17.73 3.82 -9.90
N PRO A 26 -18.30 3.72 -8.68
CA PRO A 26 -17.48 3.61 -7.47
C PRO A 26 -16.63 2.34 -7.44
N GLU A 27 -17.21 1.20 -7.82
CA GLU A 27 -16.52 -0.09 -7.87
C GLU A 27 -15.42 -0.10 -8.95
N GLN A 28 -15.70 0.47 -10.13
CA GLN A 28 -14.73 0.62 -11.21
C GLN A 28 -13.59 1.57 -10.81
N PHE A 29 -13.91 2.67 -10.12
CA PHE A 29 -12.89 3.59 -9.62
C PHE A 29 -11.97 2.90 -8.60
N MET A 30 -12.53 2.14 -7.66
CA MET A 30 -11.74 1.34 -6.71
C MET A 30 -10.85 0.33 -7.45
N GLY A 31 -11.41 -0.42 -8.41
CA GLY A 31 -10.65 -1.40 -9.17
C GLY A 31 -9.52 -0.79 -10.02
N ILE A 32 -9.74 0.38 -10.64
CA ILE A 32 -8.68 1.10 -11.37
C ILE A 32 -7.58 1.54 -10.41
N ASN A 33 -7.95 2.02 -9.22
CA ASN A 33 -6.98 2.51 -8.24
C ASN A 33 -6.13 1.36 -7.67
N GLU A 34 -6.74 0.20 -7.41
CA GLU A 34 -6.01 -1.02 -7.04
C GLU A 34 -5.04 -1.46 -8.14
N MET A 35 -5.51 -1.49 -9.41
CA MET A 35 -4.64 -1.83 -10.55
C MET A 35 -3.47 -0.86 -10.68
N LEU A 36 -3.71 0.44 -10.52
CA LEU A 36 -2.65 1.44 -10.56
C LEU A 36 -1.66 1.28 -9.40
N ASN A 37 -2.14 1.00 -8.20
CA ASN A 37 -1.26 0.73 -7.06
C ASN A 37 -0.41 -0.53 -7.31
N ASP A 38 -1.00 -1.59 -7.84
CA ASP A 38 -0.29 -2.84 -8.16
C ASP A 38 0.79 -2.64 -9.23
N LEU A 39 0.53 -1.82 -10.25
CA LEU A 39 1.51 -1.49 -11.29
C LEU A 39 2.74 -0.75 -10.76
N ASN A 40 2.61 -0.06 -9.62
CA ASN A 40 3.71 0.68 -9.00
C ASN A 40 4.46 -0.13 -7.94
N LYS A 41 4.05 -1.37 -7.65
CA LYS A 41 4.72 -2.21 -6.67
C LYS A 41 6.06 -2.72 -7.21
N VAL A 42 7.10 -2.55 -6.41
CA VAL A 42 8.43 -3.12 -6.63
C VAL A 42 8.59 -4.43 -5.85
N PRO A 43 9.32 -5.42 -6.40
CA PRO A 43 9.66 -6.62 -5.66
C PRO A 43 10.48 -6.25 -4.42
N LYS A 44 10.32 -7.03 -3.34
CA LYS A 44 11.08 -6.81 -2.11
C LYS A 44 12.59 -6.80 -2.42
N PRO A 45 13.33 -5.74 -2.03
CA PRO A 45 14.77 -5.70 -2.21
C PRO A 45 15.46 -6.86 -1.50
N ILE A 46 16.46 -7.45 -2.15
CA ILE A 46 17.27 -8.51 -1.55
C ILE A 46 18.34 -7.81 -0.70
N VAL A 47 18.31 -8.04 0.61
CA VAL A 47 19.32 -7.55 1.56
C VAL A 47 20.28 -8.70 1.83
N SER A 48 21.57 -8.52 1.55
CA SER A 48 22.61 -9.51 1.88
C SER A 48 22.88 -9.54 3.38
N GLU A 49 23.53 -10.59 3.86
CA GLU A 49 23.90 -10.71 5.29
C GLU A 49 24.83 -9.57 5.73
N ASP A 50 25.81 -9.19 4.91
CA ASP A 50 26.69 -8.04 5.16
C ASP A 50 25.92 -6.72 5.24
N MET A 51 24.88 -6.53 4.43
CA MET A 51 24.05 -5.32 4.46
C MET A 51 23.15 -5.31 5.69
N SER A 52 22.58 -6.47 6.06
CA SER A 52 21.81 -6.62 7.30
C SER A 52 22.65 -6.27 8.52
N GLU A 53 23.90 -6.74 8.58
CA GLU A 53 24.80 -6.44 9.70
C GLU A 53 25.17 -4.95 9.75
N GLN A 54 25.34 -4.30 8.59
CA GLN A 54 25.56 -2.85 8.53
C GLN A 54 24.37 -2.06 9.06
N ILE A 55 23.14 -2.47 8.70
CA ILE A 55 21.91 -1.86 9.20
C ILE A 55 21.82 -2.03 10.73
N GLU A 56 22.06 -3.24 11.24
CA GLU A 56 22.09 -3.52 12.69
C GLU A 56 23.09 -2.61 13.42
N ARG A 57 24.32 -2.52 12.92
CA ARG A 57 25.36 -1.68 13.51
C ARG A 57 25.00 -0.20 13.48
N GLY A 58 24.46 0.29 12.37
CA GLY A 58 24.03 1.68 12.22
C GLY A 58 22.90 2.05 13.18
N LEU A 59 21.91 1.16 13.36
CA LEU A 59 20.82 1.37 14.32
C LEU A 59 21.31 1.43 15.76
N ILE A 60 22.22 0.51 16.14
CA ILE A 60 22.82 0.51 17.49
C ILE A 60 23.61 1.81 17.70
N HIS A 61 24.37 2.25 16.71
CA HIS A 61 25.13 3.50 16.76
C HIS A 61 24.22 4.72 16.94
N SER A 62 23.17 4.84 16.13
CA SER A 62 22.17 5.92 16.24
C SER A 62 21.51 5.92 17.62
N MET A 63 21.11 4.76 18.13
CA MET A 63 20.50 4.63 19.45
C MET A 63 21.44 5.09 20.58
N GLN A 64 22.72 4.74 20.50
CA GLN A 64 23.73 5.12 21.50
C GLN A 64 24.03 6.62 21.49
N ASN A 65 24.13 7.21 20.30
CA ASN A 65 24.43 8.64 20.14
C ASN A 65 23.18 9.53 20.20
N LYS A 66 21.98 8.93 20.21
CA LYS A 66 20.69 9.63 20.10
C LYS A 66 20.62 10.53 18.87
N GLU A 67 21.08 9.99 17.76
CA GLU A 67 21.14 10.67 16.48
C GLU A 67 19.95 10.30 15.60
N GLU A 68 19.38 11.29 14.93
CA GLU A 68 18.34 11.08 13.92
C GLU A 68 18.98 10.53 12.64
N ILE A 69 18.42 9.43 12.14
CA ILE A 69 18.92 8.73 10.95
C ILE A 69 17.83 8.57 9.92
N LEU A 70 18.22 8.46 8.66
CA LEU A 70 17.30 8.18 7.56
C LEU A 70 17.30 6.67 7.30
N ILE A 71 16.17 6.01 7.53
CA ILE A 71 16.01 4.60 7.16
C ILE A 71 15.21 4.45 5.89
N SER A 72 15.54 3.42 5.11
CA SER A 72 14.72 2.93 4.01
C SER A 72 14.08 1.60 4.42
N TYR A 73 12.77 1.46 4.31
CA TYR A 73 12.04 0.23 4.65
C TYR A 73 11.05 -0.17 3.56
N TYR A 74 10.80 -1.47 3.42
CA TYR A 74 9.89 -2.04 2.45
C TYR A 74 8.55 -2.41 3.08
N ARG A 75 7.46 -1.81 2.60
CA ARG A 75 6.08 -2.12 3.01
C ARG A 75 5.14 -1.95 1.83
N GLU A 76 4.11 -2.81 1.76
CA GLU A 76 3.04 -2.72 0.74
C GLU A 76 3.51 -2.73 -0.73
N GLY A 77 4.69 -3.29 -1.00
CA GLY A 77 5.24 -3.30 -2.35
C GLY A 77 6.04 -2.06 -2.71
N MET A 78 6.35 -1.18 -1.76
CA MET A 78 7.12 0.04 -1.99
C MET A 78 8.26 0.16 -0.98
N VAL A 79 9.32 0.85 -1.39
CA VAL A 79 10.39 1.28 -0.47
C VAL A 79 10.08 2.71 -0.06
N HIS A 80 10.08 2.94 1.24
CA HIS A 80 9.82 4.24 1.85
C HIS A 80 11.04 4.69 2.65
N ASP A 81 11.31 5.99 2.60
CA ASP A 81 12.33 6.62 3.41
C ASP A 81 11.70 7.40 4.56
N MET A 82 12.28 7.30 5.75
CA MET A 82 11.78 7.96 6.96
C MET A 82 12.91 8.32 7.90
N TYR A 83 12.86 9.54 8.43
CA TYR A 83 13.71 9.97 9.54
C TYR A 83 13.19 9.40 10.85
N ILE A 84 14.07 8.77 11.60
CA ILE A 84 13.72 8.15 12.87
C ILE A 84 14.76 8.44 13.95
N ASN A 85 14.28 8.47 15.19
CA ASN A 85 15.11 8.37 16.39
C ASN A 85 14.89 7.00 17.03
N VAL A 86 15.94 6.18 17.09
CA VAL A 86 15.87 4.85 17.68
C VAL A 86 15.77 4.96 19.21
N SER A 87 14.67 4.46 19.77
CA SER A 87 14.43 4.46 21.22
C SER A 87 14.91 3.17 21.87
N HIS A 88 14.62 2.02 21.24
CA HIS A 88 14.96 0.71 21.77
C HIS A 88 15.03 -0.33 20.65
N ILE A 89 15.88 -1.34 20.81
CA ILE A 89 15.99 -2.48 19.90
C ILE A 89 15.82 -3.74 20.73
N GLU A 90 14.88 -4.61 20.33
CA GLU A 90 14.67 -5.92 20.94
C GLU A 90 15.30 -7.01 20.04
N PRO A 91 16.47 -7.57 20.41
CA PRO A 91 17.19 -8.53 19.58
C PRO A 91 16.45 -9.86 19.42
N MET A 92 15.68 -10.29 20.43
CA MET A 92 15.04 -11.61 20.42
C MET A 92 13.93 -11.70 19.36
N ILE A 93 13.17 -10.61 19.19
CA ILE A 93 12.08 -10.54 18.21
C ILE A 93 12.50 -9.81 16.93
N LYS A 94 13.75 -9.35 16.84
CA LYS A 94 14.28 -8.54 15.74
C LYS A 94 13.35 -7.38 15.38
N THR A 95 13.01 -6.55 16.37
CA THR A 95 12.17 -5.36 16.19
C THR A 95 12.85 -4.12 16.74
N VAL A 96 12.72 -3.02 16.00
CA VAL A 96 13.24 -1.70 16.32
C VAL A 96 12.07 -0.80 16.71
N TYR A 97 12.14 -0.22 17.89
CA TYR A 97 11.21 0.78 18.39
C TYR A 97 11.83 2.17 18.23
N CYS A 98 11.11 3.04 17.55
CA CYS A 98 11.62 4.36 17.20
C CYS A 98 10.52 5.41 17.21
N THR A 99 10.94 6.65 17.09
CA THR A 99 10.06 7.81 17.04
C THR A 99 10.28 8.53 15.72
N ASP A 100 9.19 8.81 15.02
CA ASP A 100 9.19 9.61 13.80
C ASP A 100 9.54 11.09 14.11
N ALA A 101 9.85 11.89 13.08
CA ALA A 101 10.09 13.32 13.18
C ALA A 101 8.94 14.09 13.87
N PHE A 102 7.73 13.54 13.84
CA PHE A 102 6.55 14.09 14.52
C PHE A 102 6.40 13.65 15.99
N GLY A 103 7.35 12.90 16.56
CA GLY A 103 7.24 12.39 17.93
C GLY A 103 6.33 11.17 18.06
N LEU A 104 5.92 10.54 16.94
CA LEU A 104 5.03 9.38 16.95
C LEU A 104 5.82 8.08 17.05
N ASN A 105 5.40 7.20 17.95
CA ASN A 105 6.02 5.88 18.10
C ASN A 105 5.75 5.00 16.89
N ARG A 106 6.80 4.33 16.40
CA ARG A 106 6.79 3.41 15.27
C ARG A 106 7.62 2.18 15.60
N GLU A 107 7.25 1.07 14.99
CA GLU A 107 7.98 -0.19 15.07
C GLU A 107 8.30 -0.72 13.67
N PHE A 108 9.49 -1.28 13.53
CA PHE A 108 9.98 -1.90 12.29
C PHE A 108 10.64 -3.23 12.60
N LYS A 109 10.33 -4.25 11.80
CA LYS A 109 11.11 -5.51 11.83
C LYS A 109 12.39 -5.33 11.04
N PHE A 110 13.47 -5.99 11.44
CA PHE A 110 14.73 -5.98 10.67
C PHE A 110 14.54 -6.44 9.22
N ASP A 111 13.67 -7.41 9.00
CA ASP A 111 13.33 -7.92 7.66
C ASP A 111 12.64 -6.89 6.75
N GLU A 112 12.03 -5.84 7.32
CA GLU A 112 11.43 -4.73 6.57
C GLU A 112 12.49 -3.67 6.20
N LEU A 113 13.62 -3.59 6.91
CA LEU A 113 14.63 -2.58 6.68
C LEU A 113 15.49 -2.94 5.46
N VAL A 114 15.70 -1.95 4.59
CA VAL A 114 16.42 -2.08 3.33
C VAL A 114 17.76 -1.37 3.40
N ASN A 115 17.81 -0.18 4.01
CA ASN A 115 19.03 0.60 4.12
C ASN A 115 18.97 1.58 5.31
N ILE A 116 20.14 2.07 5.71
CA ILE A 116 20.34 3.13 6.70
C ILE A 116 21.31 4.17 6.13
N ASN A 117 20.97 5.46 6.24
CA ASN A 117 21.80 6.59 5.82
C ASN A 117 21.99 7.59 6.96
#